data_AF-A0A8S1MM31-F1
#
_entry.id   AF-A0A8S1MM31-F1
#
_cell.length_a   1.000
_cell.length_b   1.000
_cell.length_c   1.000
_cell.angle_alpha   90.00
_cell.angle_beta   90.00
_cell.angle_gamma   90.00
#
_symmetry.space_group_name_H-M   'P 1'
#
loop_
_entity.id
_entity.type
_entity.pdbx_description
1 polymer ?
#
loop_
_entity_poly.entity_id
_entity_poly.type
_entity_poly.pdbx_seq_one_letter_code
_entity_poly.pdbx_strand_id
1 'polypeptide(L)'
;MEFEKQIYQTHSLFLSLRLIKLFVKCGSFIFPTLSILGFCALLLLHFNHFMTESKLEIDLKNFDSETVYIFSIKNSDDENLNQFKYAQSQSLFQLQDEFLDHYNFSKKNILIDGDSYSSGLNSILKYATNIENFFLIDLIYHMNQSTIQIVNMQTNITYIWEQAYFEEYYAEAFLIRIYNTVFRICKCIIGLFYQCITASIYFRMLFISMPVFIFIIAGLIFCRNHQELELLARHYPWINHYFNILTRNNKLTNPIIDSFLYTLYMFFLILELSYAEVNSLLFKKHHPFYLINNITQYAFSFEYLSFYFLRTRSSLYFVPKYCFIIRFFLYYYMQSTLYGHYELVYQITLFGQLGVFCYFIHKFEIPALSWSDHSPYTPTINRPRAYYLPLFLINWVNDVPSLWTMFYPLHGRRYFQIQSLALVDQNFPLLNHILQQEIQQDLEIQQDQEIQINLNQQFQPPGNNPQNQIIELQQQQQQQQQQEQQSQQQQSQQQQQQQQQQQQQQLLNQIQQVQNVHQMQETQQLNQEQYFINDIE
;
A
#
# COMPACT_ATOMS: atom_id res chain seq x y z
N MET A 1 -11.58 -10.97 9.22
CA MET A 1 -11.22 -12.03 8.26
C MET A 1 -12.26 -12.18 7.15
N GLU A 2 -13.56 -12.33 7.46
CA GLU A 2 -14.63 -12.50 6.45
C GLU A 2 -14.71 -11.41 5.38
N PHE A 3 -14.57 -10.12 5.77
CA PHE A 3 -14.51 -9.02 4.80
C PHE A 3 -13.40 -9.18 3.76
N GLU A 4 -12.20 -9.62 4.18
CA GLU A 4 -11.09 -9.89 3.25
C GLU A 4 -11.39 -11.08 2.33
N LYS A 5 -12.19 -12.06 2.77
CA LYS A 5 -12.66 -13.15 1.91
C LYS A 5 -13.62 -12.64 0.84
N GLN A 6 -14.55 -11.75 1.22
CA GLN A 6 -15.48 -11.10 0.27
C GLN A 6 -14.72 -10.25 -0.74
N ILE A 7 -13.74 -9.46 -0.31
CA ILE A 7 -12.88 -8.72 -1.24
C ILE A 7 -12.15 -9.69 -2.16
N TYR A 8 -11.58 -10.79 -1.64
CA TYR A 8 -10.91 -11.79 -2.47
C TYR A 8 -11.84 -12.43 -3.51
N GLN A 9 -13.08 -12.76 -3.14
CA GLN A 9 -14.08 -13.30 -4.06
C GLN A 9 -14.40 -12.31 -5.18
N THR A 10 -14.68 -11.05 -4.83
CA THR A 10 -14.97 -10.00 -5.83
C THR A 10 -13.76 -9.71 -6.71
N HIS A 11 -12.56 -9.68 -6.13
CA HIS A 11 -11.28 -9.57 -6.82
C HIS A 11 -11.07 -10.72 -7.83
N SER A 12 -11.24 -11.97 -7.39
CA SER A 12 -11.09 -13.16 -8.24
C SER A 12 -12.09 -13.15 -9.39
N LEU A 13 -13.35 -12.84 -9.10
CA LEU A 13 -14.39 -12.69 -10.12
C LEU A 13 -14.03 -11.59 -11.12
N PHE A 14 -13.63 -10.41 -10.64
CA PHE A 14 -13.27 -9.27 -11.48
C PHE A 14 -12.07 -9.57 -12.38
N LEU A 15 -10.99 -10.15 -11.84
CA LEU A 15 -9.80 -10.53 -12.60
C LEU A 15 -10.04 -11.72 -13.54
N SER A 16 -11.08 -12.52 -13.32
CA SER A 16 -11.47 -13.61 -14.23
C SER A 16 -12.06 -13.11 -15.55
N LEU A 17 -12.64 -11.89 -15.56
CA LEU A 17 -13.32 -11.31 -16.72
C LEU A 17 -12.35 -11.08 -17.89
N ARG A 18 -12.73 -11.56 -19.08
CA ARG A 18 -11.90 -11.47 -20.30
C ARG A 18 -11.52 -10.03 -20.66
N LEU A 19 -12.46 -9.08 -20.53
CA LEU A 19 -12.23 -7.67 -20.82
C LEU A 19 -11.21 -7.06 -19.84
N ILE A 20 -11.29 -7.40 -18.56
CA ILE A 20 -10.33 -6.94 -17.54
C ILE A 20 -8.93 -7.49 -17.85
N LYS A 21 -8.80 -8.78 -18.16
CA LYS A 21 -7.52 -9.38 -18.54
C LYS A 21 -6.90 -8.70 -19.75
N LEU A 22 -7.71 -8.38 -20.77
CA LEU A 22 -7.25 -7.66 -21.95
C LEU A 22 -6.83 -6.22 -21.61
N PHE A 23 -7.66 -5.49 -20.87
CA PHE A 23 -7.36 -4.13 -20.43
C PHE A 23 -6.07 -4.07 -19.62
N VAL A 24 -5.90 -4.94 -18.63
CA VAL A 24 -4.70 -5.01 -17.78
C VAL A 24 -3.47 -5.37 -18.61
N LYS A 25 -3.59 -6.34 -19.54
CA LYS A 25 -2.50 -6.70 -20.45
C LYS A 25 -2.10 -5.50 -21.32
N CYS A 26 -3.03 -4.86 -22.01
CA CYS A 26 -2.75 -3.69 -22.84
C CYS A 26 -2.22 -2.52 -22.01
N GLY A 27 -2.82 -2.23 -20.85
CA GLY A 27 -2.40 -1.17 -19.93
C GLY A 27 -0.98 -1.35 -19.43
N SER A 28 -0.52 -2.59 -19.23
CA SER A 28 0.86 -2.89 -18.84
C SER A 28 1.91 -2.49 -19.90
N PHE A 29 1.50 -2.27 -21.16
CA PHE A 29 2.38 -1.75 -22.22
C PHE A 29 2.09 -0.27 -22.52
N ILE A 30 0.81 0.10 -22.62
CA ILE A 30 0.38 1.45 -23.01
C ILE A 30 0.81 2.48 -21.96
N PHE A 31 0.53 2.25 -20.68
CA PHE A 31 0.79 3.26 -19.65
C PHE A 31 2.30 3.52 -19.44
N PRO A 32 3.19 2.51 -19.36
CA PRO A 32 4.63 2.78 -19.34
C PRO A 32 5.13 3.49 -20.59
N THR A 33 4.60 3.15 -21.78
CA THR A 33 4.98 3.82 -23.03
C THR A 33 4.59 5.29 -23.00
N LEU A 34 3.38 5.63 -22.55
CA LEU A 34 2.93 7.01 -22.38
C LEU A 34 3.78 7.76 -21.34
N SER A 35 4.14 7.10 -20.23
CA SER A 35 5.04 7.67 -19.22
C SER A 35 6.42 7.99 -19.79
N ILE A 36 7.01 7.08 -20.58
CA ILE A 36 8.30 7.27 -21.25
C ILE A 36 8.22 8.39 -22.29
N LEU A 37 7.19 8.40 -23.14
CA LEU A 37 6.99 9.45 -24.14
C LEU A 37 6.82 10.82 -23.48
N GLY A 38 6.03 10.91 -22.41
CA GLY A 38 5.89 12.14 -21.65
C GLY A 38 7.21 12.57 -21.01
N PHE A 39 7.99 11.64 -20.47
CA PHE A 39 9.33 11.94 -19.93
C PHE A 39 10.29 12.46 -21.02
N CYS A 40 10.28 11.87 -22.22
CA CYS A 40 11.03 12.38 -23.37
C CYS A 40 10.56 13.80 -23.75
N ALA A 41 9.25 14.06 -23.76
CA ALA A 41 8.70 15.39 -24.01
C ALA A 41 9.14 16.41 -22.95
N LEU A 42 9.16 16.02 -21.67
CA LEU A 42 9.65 16.85 -20.58
C LEU A 42 11.14 17.17 -20.72
N LEU A 43 11.96 16.20 -21.12
CA LEU A 43 13.38 16.42 -21.38
C LEU A 43 13.60 17.36 -22.57
N LEU A 44 12.83 17.20 -23.64
CA LEU A 44 12.86 18.09 -24.80
C LEU A 44 12.45 19.51 -24.42
N LEU A 45 11.41 19.67 -23.58
CA LEU A 45 10.99 20.97 -23.05
C LEU A 45 12.11 21.63 -22.24
N HIS A 46 12.74 20.87 -21.35
CA HIS A 46 13.82 21.37 -20.53
C HIS A 46 15.05 21.77 -21.36
N PHE A 47 15.41 20.94 -22.34
CA PHE A 47 16.52 21.23 -23.25
C PHE A 47 16.23 22.44 -24.14
N ASN A 48 15.01 22.54 -24.68
CA ASN A 48 14.61 23.68 -25.48
C ASN A 48 14.68 24.97 -24.67
N HIS A 49 14.15 24.98 -23.44
CA HIS A 49 14.24 26.14 -22.57
C HIS A 49 15.69 26.54 -22.24
N PHE A 50 16.60 25.56 -22.09
CA PHE A 50 18.01 25.85 -21.87
C PHE A 50 18.72 26.41 -23.12
N MET A 51 18.32 25.97 -24.31
CA MET A 51 18.98 26.33 -25.58
C MET A 51 18.41 27.59 -26.23
N THR A 52 17.14 27.92 -25.98
CA THR A 52 16.54 29.11 -26.57
C THR A 52 16.87 30.32 -25.71
N GLU A 53 17.50 31.34 -26.30
CA GLU A 53 17.43 32.69 -25.74
C GLU A 53 15.95 33.03 -25.54
N SER A 54 15.66 33.71 -24.44
CA SER A 54 14.29 34.00 -24.07
C SER A 54 13.55 34.74 -25.16
N LYS A 55 12.30 34.31 -25.37
CA LYS A 55 11.43 34.90 -26.38
C LYS A 55 10.80 36.21 -25.90
N LEU A 56 10.94 36.54 -24.62
CA LEU A 56 10.58 37.85 -24.09
C LEU A 56 11.69 38.87 -24.39
N GLU A 57 11.55 39.62 -25.48
CA GLU A 57 12.38 40.80 -25.78
C GLU A 57 11.98 42.03 -24.93
N ILE A 58 11.64 41.82 -23.64
CA ILE A 58 11.20 42.88 -22.75
C ILE A 58 12.32 43.17 -21.75
N ASP A 59 12.79 44.41 -21.73
CA ASP A 59 13.72 44.87 -20.70
C ASP A 59 12.98 45.06 -19.36
N LEU A 60 12.88 43.96 -18.63
CA LEU A 60 12.18 43.86 -17.34
C LEU A 60 12.89 44.60 -16.21
N LYS A 61 14.12 45.10 -16.44
CA LYS A 61 14.85 45.91 -15.44
C LYS A 61 14.26 47.31 -15.22
N ASN A 62 13.41 47.77 -16.13
CA ASN A 62 12.78 49.09 -16.08
C ASN A 62 11.32 49.04 -15.60
N PHE A 63 10.94 47.99 -14.87
CA PHE A 63 9.59 47.91 -14.30
C PHE A 63 9.45 48.85 -13.11
N ASP A 64 8.47 49.74 -13.19
CA ASP A 64 8.18 50.75 -12.19
C ASP A 64 7.18 50.19 -11.16
N SER A 65 7.42 50.51 -9.89
CA SER A 65 6.62 50.07 -8.76
C SER A 65 5.19 50.62 -8.77
N GLU A 66 4.96 51.72 -9.48
CA GLU A 66 3.65 52.40 -9.60
C GLU A 66 2.87 51.98 -10.87
N THR A 67 3.47 51.17 -11.74
CA THR A 67 2.83 50.74 -13.00
C THR A 67 2.19 49.36 -12.87
N VAL A 68 0.94 49.24 -13.33
CA VAL A 68 0.27 47.96 -13.56
C VAL A 68 0.54 47.51 -15.00
N TYR A 69 1.18 46.36 -15.15
CA TYR A 69 1.47 45.76 -16.45
C TYR A 69 0.40 44.73 -16.80
N ILE A 70 -0.15 44.81 -18.01
CA ILE A 70 -1.12 43.85 -18.53
C ILE A 70 -0.49 43.16 -19.74
N PHE A 71 -0.12 41.89 -19.57
CA PHE A 71 0.38 41.04 -20.64
C PHE A 71 -0.81 40.38 -21.35
N SER A 72 -0.99 40.69 -22.63
CA SER A 72 -2.01 40.05 -23.48
C SER A 72 -1.31 39.14 -24.49
N ILE A 73 -1.55 37.83 -24.37
CA ILE A 73 -1.03 36.83 -25.30
C ILE A 73 -2.04 36.69 -26.45
N LYS A 74 -1.61 36.99 -27.68
CA LYS A 74 -2.44 36.92 -28.88
C LYS A 74 -1.92 35.87 -29.85
N ASN A 75 -2.79 35.07 -30.46
CA ASN A 75 -2.41 34.25 -31.61
C ASN A 75 -2.75 35.00 -32.89
N SER A 76 -2.10 34.65 -34.01
CA SER A 76 -2.52 35.13 -35.34
C SER A 76 -4.01 34.89 -35.65
N ASP A 77 -4.59 33.82 -35.10
CA ASP A 77 -5.98 33.42 -35.36
C ASP A 77 -7.00 33.81 -34.28
N ASP A 78 -6.58 34.25 -33.08
CA ASP A 78 -7.47 34.43 -31.93
C ASP A 78 -7.13 35.70 -31.13
N GLU A 79 -8.10 36.61 -30.99
CA GLU A 79 -7.82 38.01 -30.61
C GLU A 79 -7.27 38.20 -29.18
N ASN A 80 -7.47 37.25 -28.26
CA ASN A 80 -6.83 37.21 -26.93
C ASN A 80 -6.91 35.79 -26.33
N LEU A 81 -5.81 35.04 -26.33
CA LEU A 81 -5.77 33.71 -25.73
C LEU A 81 -5.77 33.77 -24.19
N ASN A 82 -4.92 34.61 -23.61
CA ASN A 82 -4.79 34.79 -22.16
C ASN A 82 -4.34 36.20 -21.82
N GLN A 83 -4.82 36.74 -20.69
CA GLN A 83 -4.38 38.03 -20.18
C GLN A 83 -3.89 37.90 -18.73
N PHE A 84 -2.71 38.45 -18.45
CA PHE A 84 -2.07 38.41 -17.14
C PHE A 84 -1.80 39.82 -16.64
N LYS A 85 -2.20 40.10 -15.40
CA LYS A 85 -1.89 41.34 -14.69
C LYS A 85 -0.65 41.11 -13.83
N TYR A 86 0.32 42.00 -13.91
CA TYR A 86 1.51 42.04 -13.06
C TYR A 86 1.66 43.44 -12.45
N ALA A 87 2.10 43.48 -11.20
CA ALA A 87 2.43 44.70 -10.48
C ALA A 87 3.45 44.32 -9.40
N GLN A 88 4.37 45.22 -9.08
CA GLN A 88 5.39 44.98 -8.06
C GLN A 88 4.80 45.03 -6.64
N SER A 89 3.78 45.88 -6.42
CA SER A 89 3.07 45.96 -5.14
C SER A 89 1.78 45.15 -5.16
N GLN A 90 1.61 44.30 -4.14
CA GLN A 90 0.39 43.50 -3.96
C GLN A 90 -0.88 44.36 -3.83
N SER A 91 -0.75 45.57 -3.25
CA SER A 91 -1.90 46.47 -3.05
C SER A 91 -2.54 46.90 -4.38
N LEU A 92 -1.75 47.04 -5.45
CA LEU A 92 -2.23 47.47 -6.77
C LEU A 92 -3.15 46.45 -7.45
N PHE A 93 -3.10 45.18 -7.04
CA PHE A 93 -4.01 44.16 -7.56
C PHE A 93 -5.41 44.28 -6.99
N GLN A 94 -5.54 44.78 -5.76
CA GLN A 94 -6.82 44.86 -5.03
C GLN A 94 -7.59 46.14 -5.33
N LEU A 95 -6.93 47.14 -5.91
CA LEU A 95 -7.57 48.39 -6.30
C LEU A 95 -8.48 48.18 -7.52
N GLN A 96 -9.70 48.72 -7.41
CA GLN A 96 -10.64 48.78 -8.53
C GLN A 96 -10.07 49.69 -9.64
N ASP A 97 -10.44 49.41 -10.89
CA ASP A 97 -9.94 50.18 -12.03
C ASP A 97 -10.28 51.68 -11.93
N GLU A 98 -11.46 52.02 -11.41
CA GLU A 98 -11.86 53.41 -11.15
C GLU A 98 -10.89 54.13 -10.21
N PHE A 99 -10.38 53.43 -9.20
CA PHE A 99 -9.42 53.97 -8.25
C PHE A 99 -8.03 54.11 -8.87
N LEU A 100 -7.62 53.11 -9.66
CA LEU A 100 -6.36 53.19 -10.41
C LEU A 100 -6.34 54.41 -11.35
N ASP A 101 -7.46 54.63 -12.03
CA ASP A 101 -7.63 55.75 -12.96
C ASP A 101 -7.73 57.10 -12.22
N HIS A 102 -8.42 57.14 -11.07
CA HIS A 102 -8.56 58.37 -10.26
C HIS A 102 -7.23 58.88 -9.68
N TYR A 103 -6.34 57.96 -9.30
CA TYR A 103 -5.04 58.29 -8.71
C TYR A 103 -3.89 58.29 -9.71
N ASN A 104 -4.19 58.26 -11.02
CA ASN A 104 -3.21 58.30 -12.12
C ASN A 104 -2.16 57.17 -12.09
N PHE A 105 -2.51 55.97 -11.63
CA PHE A 105 -1.63 54.81 -11.78
C PHE A 105 -1.50 54.45 -13.26
N SER A 106 -0.27 54.27 -13.74
CA SER A 106 -0.01 53.91 -15.13
C SER A 106 -0.40 52.46 -15.42
N LYS A 107 -1.15 52.24 -16.51
CA LYS A 107 -1.45 50.91 -17.05
C LYS A 107 -0.66 50.72 -18.35
N LYS A 108 0.23 49.73 -18.40
CA LYS A 108 1.00 49.40 -19.61
C LYS A 108 0.57 48.06 -20.18
N ASN A 109 -0.03 48.10 -21.36
CA ASN A 109 -0.38 46.89 -22.10
C ASN A 109 0.83 46.40 -22.90
N ILE A 110 1.22 45.16 -22.66
CA ILE A 110 2.30 44.47 -23.35
C ILE A 110 1.66 43.36 -24.18
N LEU A 111 1.85 43.42 -25.49
CA LEU A 111 1.39 42.38 -26.40
C LEU A 111 2.50 41.34 -26.55
N ILE A 112 2.14 40.08 -26.32
CA ILE A 112 3.04 38.94 -26.49
C ILE A 112 2.49 38.10 -27.65
N ASP A 113 3.35 37.87 -28.63
CA ASP A 113 3.02 37.00 -29.75
C ASP A 113 2.97 35.54 -29.27
N GLY A 114 1.78 34.97 -29.24
CA GLY A 114 1.53 33.58 -28.89
C GLY A 114 2.14 32.59 -29.89
N ASP A 115 2.38 33.02 -31.14
CA ASP A 115 2.98 32.17 -32.15
C ASP A 115 4.48 31.93 -31.91
N SER A 116 5.12 32.82 -31.15
CA SER A 116 6.46 32.57 -30.63
C SER A 116 6.52 31.30 -29.76
N TYR A 117 5.45 30.99 -29.03
CA TYR A 117 5.28 29.78 -28.24
C TYR A 117 4.72 28.60 -29.03
N SER A 118 4.18 28.83 -30.22
CA SER A 118 3.55 27.79 -31.06
C SER A 118 4.46 27.25 -32.17
N SER A 119 5.68 27.77 -32.33
CA SER A 119 6.59 27.39 -33.43
C SER A 119 7.48 26.17 -33.13
N GLY A 120 7.84 25.43 -34.19
CA GLY A 120 8.82 24.33 -34.13
C GLY A 120 8.39 23.18 -33.21
N LEU A 121 9.29 22.72 -32.34
CA LEU A 121 9.00 21.68 -31.34
C LEU A 121 7.95 22.12 -30.31
N ASN A 122 7.81 23.43 -30.05
CA ASN A 122 6.82 23.92 -29.12
C ASN A 122 5.38 23.75 -29.65
N SER A 123 5.17 23.65 -30.96
CA SER A 123 3.85 23.34 -31.55
C SER A 123 3.31 22.00 -31.04
N ILE A 124 4.17 20.98 -31.02
CA ILE A 124 3.84 19.62 -30.57
C ILE A 124 3.66 19.63 -29.04
N LEU A 125 4.52 20.37 -28.34
CA LEU A 125 4.53 20.42 -26.88
C LEU A 125 3.41 21.30 -26.31
N LYS A 126 2.85 22.23 -27.08
CA LYS A 126 1.64 23.01 -26.74
C LYS A 126 0.42 22.09 -26.54
N TYR A 127 0.36 20.94 -27.21
CA TYR A 127 -0.69 19.95 -26.94
C TYR A 127 -0.49 19.22 -25.62
N ALA A 128 0.75 19.16 -25.12
CA ALA A 128 1.09 18.53 -23.85
C ALA A 128 0.98 19.50 -22.66
N THR A 129 1.15 20.80 -22.89
CA THR A 129 1.13 21.84 -21.85
C THR A 129 0.53 23.16 -22.34
N ASN A 130 -0.25 23.82 -21.50
CA ASN A 130 -0.88 25.11 -21.83
C ASN A 130 0.13 26.23 -22.10
N ILE A 131 -0.21 27.17 -23.00
CA ILE A 131 0.61 28.36 -23.30
C ILE A 131 0.90 29.18 -22.05
N GLU A 132 -0.05 29.26 -21.12
CA GLU A 132 0.14 29.90 -19.81
C GLU A 132 1.40 29.41 -19.11
N ASN A 133 1.68 28.10 -19.13
CA ASN A 133 2.85 27.55 -18.46
C ASN A 133 4.15 28.03 -19.11
N PHE A 134 4.20 28.12 -20.45
CA PHE A 134 5.39 28.62 -21.15
C PHE A 134 5.64 30.09 -20.82
N PHE A 135 4.59 30.92 -20.86
CA PHE A 135 4.70 32.33 -20.51
C PHE A 135 5.17 32.55 -19.07
N LEU A 136 4.58 31.82 -18.10
CA LEU A 136 4.97 31.93 -16.70
C LEU A 136 6.42 31.49 -16.48
N ILE A 137 6.85 30.38 -17.10
CA ILE A 137 8.25 29.94 -17.05
C ILE A 137 9.17 31.07 -17.54
N ASP A 138 8.97 31.57 -18.76
CA ASP A 138 9.82 32.62 -19.33
C ASP A 138 9.87 33.88 -18.46
N LEU A 139 8.71 34.33 -17.97
CA LEU A 139 8.60 35.52 -17.13
C LEU A 139 9.35 35.37 -15.81
N ILE A 140 9.23 34.21 -15.14
CA ILE A 140 9.89 33.97 -13.84
C ILE A 140 11.40 33.92 -14.00
N TYR A 141 11.92 33.28 -15.05
CA TYR A 141 13.36 33.21 -15.29
C TYR A 141 13.97 34.57 -15.65
N HIS A 142 13.16 35.54 -16.07
CA HIS A 142 13.61 36.90 -16.34
C HIS A 142 13.58 37.82 -15.12
N MET A 143 12.58 37.62 -14.26
CA MET A 143 12.33 38.44 -13.09
C MET A 143 13.16 37.94 -11.89
N ASN A 144 14.49 37.99 -12.02
CA ASN A 144 15.41 37.30 -11.10
C ASN A 144 15.59 37.95 -9.72
N GLN A 145 14.97 39.10 -9.41
CA GLN A 145 15.38 39.92 -8.26
C GLN A 145 14.26 40.54 -7.43
N SER A 146 12.99 40.25 -7.70
CA SER A 146 11.87 40.82 -6.94
C SER A 146 10.80 39.78 -6.64
N THR A 147 9.98 40.06 -5.62
CA THR A 147 8.75 39.30 -5.42
C THR A 147 7.85 39.50 -6.63
N ILE A 148 7.49 38.40 -7.28
CA ILE A 148 6.64 38.41 -8.46
C ILE A 148 5.23 38.03 -8.03
N GLN A 149 4.26 38.86 -8.36
CA GLN A 149 2.85 38.50 -8.29
C GLN A 149 2.21 38.66 -9.66
N ILE A 150 1.53 37.62 -10.14
CA ILE A 150 0.83 37.62 -11.43
C ILE A 150 -0.58 37.12 -11.19
N VAL A 151 -1.56 37.80 -11.76
CA VAL A 151 -2.96 37.36 -11.75
C VAL A 151 -3.37 37.04 -13.17
N ASN A 152 -3.80 35.80 -13.42
CA ASN A 152 -4.48 35.46 -14.67
C ASN A 152 -5.89 36.06 -14.61
N MET A 153 -6.21 37.00 -15.49
CA MET A 153 -7.47 37.75 -15.45
C MET A 153 -8.67 36.92 -15.91
N GLN A 154 -8.45 35.82 -16.64
CA GLN A 154 -9.53 34.93 -17.06
C GLN A 154 -9.91 33.94 -15.95
N THR A 155 -8.91 33.35 -15.29
CA THR A 155 -9.12 32.31 -14.27
C THR A 155 -9.16 32.88 -12.84
N ASN A 156 -8.77 34.14 -12.65
CA ASN A 156 -8.53 34.77 -11.35
C ASN A 156 -7.51 34.03 -10.46
N ILE A 157 -6.68 33.17 -11.05
CA ILE A 157 -5.62 32.48 -10.33
C ILE A 157 -4.46 33.46 -10.12
N THR A 158 -4.02 33.57 -8.86
CA THR A 158 -2.87 34.38 -8.47
C THR A 158 -1.65 33.49 -8.25
N TYR A 159 -0.57 33.83 -8.94
CA TYR A 159 0.73 33.20 -8.77
C TYR A 159 1.67 34.17 -8.05
N ILE A 160 2.34 33.70 -7.00
CA ILE A 160 3.27 34.50 -6.21
C ILE A 160 4.59 33.75 -6.04
N TRP A 161 5.69 34.44 -6.28
CA TRP A 161 7.04 33.96 -6.01
C TRP A 161 7.75 34.99 -5.14
N GLU A 162 8.04 34.62 -3.90
CA GLU A 162 8.83 35.43 -2.98
C GLU A 162 10.31 35.46 -3.39
N GLN A 163 10.97 36.59 -3.14
CA GLN A 163 12.41 36.76 -3.39
C GLN A 163 13.27 35.66 -2.76
N ALA A 164 12.92 35.19 -1.57
CA ALA A 164 13.64 34.12 -0.86
C ALA A 164 13.76 32.82 -1.69
N TYR A 165 12.79 32.52 -2.56
CA TYR A 165 12.86 31.34 -3.42
C TYR A 165 13.89 31.49 -4.53
N PHE A 166 14.04 32.70 -5.08
CA PHE A 166 15.07 33.00 -6.09
C PHE A 166 16.45 32.93 -5.47
N GLU A 167 16.62 33.49 -4.27
CA GLU A 167 17.87 33.41 -3.51
C GLU A 167 18.26 31.96 -3.19
N GLU A 168 17.28 31.11 -2.80
CA GLU A 168 17.52 29.69 -2.56
C GLU A 168 17.90 28.93 -3.85
N TYR A 169 17.27 29.27 -4.98
CA TYR A 169 17.48 28.61 -6.26
C TYR A 169 18.81 29.00 -6.92
N TYR A 170 19.13 30.29 -6.93
CA TYR A 170 20.34 30.83 -7.55
C TYR A 170 21.56 30.88 -6.63
N ALA A 171 21.44 30.43 -5.37
CA ALA A 171 22.51 30.39 -4.37
C ALA A 171 23.87 30.05 -5.00
N GLU A 172 24.83 30.98 -4.96
CA GLU A 172 26.09 30.83 -5.69
C GLU A 172 27.00 29.77 -5.05
N ALA A 173 26.95 29.64 -3.72
CA ALA A 173 27.79 28.72 -2.98
C ALA A 173 27.36 27.26 -3.17
N PHE A 174 28.29 26.43 -3.65
CA PHE A 174 28.08 25.00 -3.88
C PHE A 174 27.60 24.23 -2.62
N LEU A 175 28.17 24.53 -1.45
CA LEU A 175 27.77 23.90 -0.18
C LEU A 175 26.32 24.20 0.19
N ILE A 176 25.84 25.43 -0.08
CA ILE A 176 24.46 25.82 0.14
C ILE A 176 23.53 25.05 -0.80
N ARG A 177 23.91 24.85 -2.08
CA ARG A 177 23.14 24.03 -3.03
C ARG A 177 23.02 22.58 -2.57
N ILE A 178 24.10 21.97 -2.08
CA ILE A 178 24.06 20.61 -1.54
C ILE A 178 23.12 20.56 -0.34
N TYR A 179 23.27 21.48 0.61
CA TYR A 179 22.43 21.53 1.81
C TYR A 179 20.95 21.67 1.44
N ASN A 180 20.61 22.61 0.54
CA ASN A 180 19.24 22.81 0.06
C ASN A 180 18.71 21.56 -0.65
N THR A 181 19.54 20.88 -1.44
CA THR A 181 19.14 19.64 -2.14
C THR A 181 18.85 18.52 -1.15
N VAL A 182 19.73 18.27 -0.18
CA VAL A 182 19.51 17.26 0.87
C VAL A 182 18.25 17.60 1.66
N PHE A 183 18.06 18.87 2.02
CA PHE A 183 16.88 19.32 2.75
C PHE A 183 15.58 19.11 1.95
N ARG A 184 15.58 19.39 0.64
CA ARG A 184 14.45 19.10 -0.27
C ARG A 184 14.15 17.61 -0.34
N ILE A 185 15.19 16.76 -0.43
CA ILE A 185 15.03 15.30 -0.43
C ILE A 185 14.39 14.85 0.90
N CYS A 186 14.92 15.30 2.04
CA CYS A 186 14.36 14.99 3.36
C CYS A 186 12.90 15.44 3.48
N LYS A 187 12.57 16.66 3.05
CA LYS A 187 11.19 17.17 3.00
C LYS A 187 10.28 16.27 2.18
N CYS A 188 10.71 15.87 0.97
CA CYS A 188 9.93 14.98 0.09
C CYS A 188 9.68 13.62 0.75
N ILE A 189 10.70 13.01 1.36
CA ILE A 189 10.58 11.72 2.06
C ILE A 189 9.61 11.84 3.24
N ILE A 190 9.76 12.87 4.06
CA ILE A 190 8.90 13.11 5.23
C ILE A 190 7.45 13.36 4.78
N GLY A 191 7.24 14.23 3.80
CA GLY A 191 5.91 14.53 3.29
C GLY A 191 5.21 13.32 2.67
N LEU A 192 5.93 12.51 1.89
CA LEU A 192 5.40 11.24 1.36
C LEU A 192 5.06 10.25 2.47
N PHE A 193 5.93 10.13 3.47
CA PHE A 193 5.71 9.26 4.60
C PHE A 193 4.43 9.64 5.36
N TYR A 194 4.25 10.93 5.68
CA TYR A 194 3.03 11.43 6.31
C TYR A 194 1.79 11.17 5.45
N GLN A 195 1.85 11.52 4.16
CA GLN A 195 0.71 11.32 3.25
C GLN A 195 0.32 9.84 3.15
N CYS A 196 1.28 8.94 2.99
CA CYS A 196 1.03 7.51 2.89
C CYS A 196 0.47 6.94 4.20
N ILE A 197 1.04 7.30 5.35
CA ILE A 197 0.56 6.80 6.64
C ILE A 197 -0.86 7.27 6.91
N THR A 198 -1.13 8.57 6.75
CA THR A 198 -2.47 9.10 7.02
C THR A 198 -3.49 8.47 6.08
N ALA A 199 -3.17 8.32 4.79
CA ALA A 199 -4.05 7.64 3.84
C ALA A 199 -4.31 6.18 4.24
N SER A 200 -3.28 5.44 4.64
CA SER A 200 -3.42 4.03 5.02
C SER A 200 -4.22 3.87 6.33
N ILE A 201 -3.97 4.71 7.33
CA ILE A 201 -4.77 4.78 8.58
C ILE A 201 -6.24 5.02 8.23
N TYR A 202 -6.51 6.05 7.43
CA TYR A 202 -7.86 6.45 7.08
C TYR A 202 -8.62 5.32 6.37
N PHE A 203 -8.03 4.72 5.32
CA PHE A 203 -8.68 3.61 4.63
C PHE A 203 -8.87 2.40 5.53
N ARG A 204 -7.90 2.08 6.38
CA ARG A 204 -8.03 1.00 7.35
C ARG A 204 -9.21 1.23 8.30
N MET A 205 -9.35 2.45 8.82
CA MET A 205 -10.47 2.82 9.69
C MET A 205 -11.80 2.81 8.95
N LEU A 206 -11.83 3.29 7.70
CA LEU A 206 -13.00 3.22 6.83
C LEU A 206 -13.45 1.76 6.63
N PHE A 207 -12.52 0.85 6.37
CA PHE A 207 -12.82 -0.58 6.20
C PHE A 207 -13.28 -1.25 7.50
N ILE A 208 -12.66 -0.93 8.63
CA ILE A 208 -13.09 -1.43 9.95
C ILE A 208 -14.52 -0.99 10.25
N SER A 209 -14.87 0.24 9.92
CA SER A 209 -16.20 0.79 10.18
C SER A 209 -17.25 0.44 9.11
N MET A 210 -16.83 -0.05 7.93
CA MET A 210 -17.74 -0.34 6.81
C MET A 210 -18.86 -1.31 7.17
N PRO A 211 -18.62 -2.41 7.92
CA PRO A 211 -19.70 -3.26 8.39
C PRO A 211 -20.74 -2.54 9.26
N VAL A 212 -20.33 -1.58 10.10
CA VAL A 212 -21.27 -0.77 10.91
C VAL A 212 -22.19 0.04 10.00
N PHE A 213 -21.68 0.63 8.92
CA PHE A 213 -22.52 1.31 7.95
C PHE A 213 -23.49 0.38 7.24
N ILE A 214 -23.04 -0.82 6.85
CA ILE A 214 -23.94 -1.83 6.27
C ILE A 214 -25.06 -2.15 7.26
N PHE A 215 -24.77 -2.25 8.56
CA PHE A 215 -25.77 -2.44 9.60
C PHE A 215 -26.73 -1.26 9.75
N ILE A 216 -26.25 -0.01 9.67
CA ILE A 216 -27.12 1.18 9.71
C ILE A 216 -28.05 1.16 8.51
N ILE A 217 -27.52 0.96 7.30
CA ILE A 217 -28.28 0.93 6.05
C ILE A 217 -29.29 -0.22 6.07
N ALA A 218 -28.86 -1.42 6.47
CA ALA A 218 -29.74 -2.57 6.62
C ALA A 218 -30.80 -2.31 7.70
N GLY A 219 -30.46 -1.67 8.81
CA GLY A 219 -31.41 -1.28 9.85
C GLY A 219 -32.47 -0.32 9.32
N LEU A 220 -32.07 0.66 8.49
CA LEU A 220 -32.99 1.62 7.85
C LEU A 220 -33.88 0.98 6.78
N ILE A 221 -33.36 0.04 5.99
CA ILE A 221 -34.09 -0.65 4.92
C ILE A 221 -35.02 -1.73 5.50
N PHE A 222 -34.52 -2.52 6.45
CA PHE A 222 -35.16 -3.71 6.99
C PHE A 222 -35.76 -3.48 8.39
N CYS A 223 -36.21 -2.26 8.71
CA CYS A 223 -36.75 -1.78 10.02
C CYS A 223 -37.73 -2.71 10.78
N ARG A 224 -38.14 -3.85 10.22
CA ARG A 224 -39.07 -4.83 10.80
C ARG A 224 -38.55 -6.25 10.95
N ASN A 225 -37.47 -6.66 10.26
CA ASN A 225 -37.09 -8.07 10.20
C ASN A 225 -35.83 -8.36 11.03
N HIS A 226 -36.02 -8.58 12.35
CA HIS A 226 -34.92 -8.91 13.27
C HIS A 226 -34.10 -10.12 12.81
N GLN A 227 -34.71 -11.09 12.11
CA GLN A 227 -34.02 -12.26 11.59
C GLN A 227 -32.97 -11.93 10.53
N GLU A 228 -33.23 -10.94 9.66
CA GLU A 228 -32.28 -10.53 8.60
C GLU A 228 -31.09 -9.76 9.19
N LEU A 229 -31.34 -8.95 10.22
CA LEU A 229 -30.27 -8.26 10.95
C LEU A 229 -29.37 -9.26 11.70
N GLU A 230 -29.96 -10.32 12.26
CA GLU A 230 -29.21 -11.39 12.92
C GLU A 230 -28.40 -12.22 11.91
N LEU A 231 -28.95 -12.51 10.73
CA LEU A 231 -28.23 -13.13 9.63
C LEU A 231 -27.05 -12.27 9.17
N LEU A 232 -27.24 -10.95 9.03
CA LEU A 232 -26.18 -10.01 8.71
C LEU A 232 -25.09 -10.00 9.80
N ALA A 233 -25.49 -10.07 11.07
CA ALA A 233 -24.55 -10.14 12.18
C ALA A 233 -23.67 -11.38 12.17
N ARG A 234 -24.21 -12.52 11.75
CA ARG A 234 -23.39 -13.75 11.60
C ARG A 234 -22.26 -13.59 10.57
N HIS A 235 -22.40 -12.69 9.58
CA HIS A 235 -21.35 -12.41 8.60
C HIS A 235 -20.23 -11.51 9.16
N TYR A 236 -20.48 -10.81 10.27
CA TYR A 236 -19.52 -9.92 10.93
C TYR A 236 -19.35 -10.30 12.42
N PRO A 237 -18.56 -11.35 12.72
CA PRO A 237 -18.48 -11.94 14.06
C PRO A 237 -18.12 -10.96 15.18
N TRP A 238 -17.20 -10.02 14.91
CA TRP A 238 -16.76 -9.03 15.88
C TRP A 238 -17.89 -8.04 16.23
N ILE A 239 -18.64 -7.53 15.23
CA ILE A 239 -19.81 -6.67 15.48
C ILE A 239 -20.88 -7.43 16.25
N ASN A 240 -21.16 -8.66 15.82
CA ASN A 240 -22.15 -9.51 16.46
C ASN A 240 -21.81 -9.76 17.93
N HIS A 241 -20.53 -9.95 18.26
CA HIS A 241 -20.09 -10.09 19.64
C HIS A 241 -20.48 -8.88 20.49
N TYR A 242 -20.20 -7.66 20.02
CA TYR A 242 -20.55 -6.44 20.74
C TYR A 242 -22.07 -6.21 20.83
N PHE A 243 -22.81 -6.46 19.74
CA PHE A 243 -24.27 -6.36 19.79
C PHE A 243 -24.88 -7.37 20.76
N ASN A 244 -24.43 -8.63 20.75
CA ASN A 244 -24.92 -9.64 21.67
C ASN A 244 -24.65 -9.28 23.14
N ILE A 245 -23.49 -8.67 23.44
CA ILE A 245 -23.19 -8.17 24.79
C ILE A 245 -24.16 -7.06 25.19
N LEU A 246 -24.47 -6.11 24.30
CA LEU A 246 -25.42 -5.05 24.60
C LEU A 246 -26.85 -5.58 24.76
N THR A 247 -27.29 -6.48 23.87
CA THR A 247 -28.62 -7.10 23.93
C THR A 247 -28.78 -7.92 25.21
N ARG A 248 -27.77 -8.71 25.60
CA ARG A 248 -27.77 -9.46 26.88
C ARG A 248 -27.89 -8.54 28.10
N ASN A 249 -27.36 -7.34 28.01
CA ASN A 249 -27.39 -6.35 29.09
C ASN A 249 -28.55 -5.34 28.97
N ASN A 250 -29.51 -5.53 28.06
CA ASN A 250 -30.61 -4.60 27.77
C ASN A 250 -30.14 -3.15 27.50
N LYS A 251 -28.96 -2.98 26.91
CA LYS A 251 -28.43 -1.65 26.55
C LYS A 251 -28.75 -1.33 25.09
N LEU A 252 -28.96 -0.04 24.81
CA LEU A 252 -29.17 0.46 23.45
C LEU A 252 -27.92 0.24 22.59
N THR A 253 -28.13 -0.03 21.30
CA THR A 253 -27.08 -0.27 20.30
C THR A 253 -26.53 1.01 19.69
N ASN A 254 -27.28 2.12 19.76
CA ASN A 254 -26.90 3.44 19.23
C ASN A 254 -25.51 3.92 19.68
N PRO A 255 -25.08 3.77 20.97
CA PRO A 255 -23.77 4.23 21.40
C PRO A 255 -22.59 3.57 20.67
N ILE A 256 -22.73 2.33 20.17
CA ILE A 256 -21.71 1.70 19.32
C ILE A 256 -21.69 2.35 17.95
N ILE A 257 -22.85 2.56 17.35
CA ILE A 257 -22.95 3.21 16.05
C ILE A 257 -22.34 4.62 16.13
N ASP A 258 -22.72 5.38 17.16
CA ASP A 258 -22.20 6.71 17.42
C ASP A 258 -20.68 6.69 17.62
N SER A 259 -20.13 5.72 18.37
CA SER A 259 -18.69 5.64 18.59
C SER A 259 -17.90 5.39 17.30
N PHE A 260 -18.41 4.55 16.39
CA PHE A 260 -17.81 4.34 15.08
C PHE A 260 -17.93 5.56 14.16
N LEU A 261 -19.07 6.26 14.18
CA LEU A 261 -19.25 7.51 13.45
C LEU A 261 -18.30 8.60 13.96
N TYR A 262 -18.20 8.80 15.27
CA TYR A 262 -17.24 9.73 15.87
C TYR A 262 -15.81 9.35 15.56
N THR A 263 -15.48 8.06 15.59
CA THR A 263 -14.14 7.57 15.23
C THR A 263 -13.80 7.94 13.79
N LEU A 264 -14.70 7.69 12.84
CA LEU A 264 -14.49 8.05 11.44
C LEU A 264 -14.38 9.55 11.23
N TYR A 265 -15.23 10.32 11.89
CA TYR A 265 -15.16 11.78 11.84
C TYR A 265 -13.82 12.30 12.37
N MET A 266 -13.33 11.76 13.50
CA MET A 266 -12.02 12.09 14.04
C MET A 266 -10.89 11.74 13.06
N PHE A 267 -10.92 10.56 12.43
CA PHE A 267 -9.91 10.19 11.43
C PHE A 267 -10.01 11.01 10.14
N PHE A 268 -11.20 11.46 9.76
CA PHE A 268 -11.39 12.41 8.66
C PHE A 268 -10.78 13.78 9.01
N LEU A 269 -10.97 14.29 10.23
CA LEU A 269 -10.31 15.52 10.67
C LEU A 269 -8.79 15.39 10.71
N ILE A 270 -8.27 14.26 11.20
CA ILE A 270 -6.82 13.96 11.14
C ILE A 270 -6.34 13.94 9.69
N LEU A 271 -7.14 13.39 8.77
CA LEU A 271 -6.85 13.38 7.34
C LEU A 271 -6.68 14.80 6.81
N GLU A 272 -7.68 15.65 6.99
CA GLU A 272 -7.69 17.03 6.51
C GLU A 272 -6.57 17.88 7.13
N LEU A 273 -6.31 17.72 8.43
CA LEU A 273 -5.21 18.41 9.10
C LEU A 273 -3.85 17.97 8.57
N SER A 274 -3.62 16.66 8.45
CA SER A 274 -2.37 16.14 7.90
C SER A 274 -2.19 16.53 6.44
N TYR A 275 -3.29 16.63 5.68
CA TYR A 275 -3.29 17.08 4.30
C TYR A 275 -2.83 18.53 4.20
N ALA A 276 -3.41 19.41 5.03
CA ALA A 276 -2.99 20.81 5.12
C ALA A 276 -1.51 20.95 5.53
N GLU A 277 -1.05 20.16 6.50
CA GLU A 277 0.35 20.16 6.96
C GLU A 277 1.32 19.66 5.89
N VAL A 278 1.02 18.54 5.22
CA VAL A 278 1.84 18.00 4.13
C VAL A 278 1.90 18.99 2.98
N ASN A 279 0.79 19.65 2.65
CA ASN A 279 0.77 20.68 1.63
C ASN A 279 1.61 21.89 2.02
N SER A 280 1.50 22.36 3.27
CA SER A 280 2.35 23.44 3.77
C SER A 280 3.84 23.07 3.79
N LEU A 281 4.17 21.80 4.05
CA LEU A 281 5.54 21.29 4.04
C LEU A 281 6.12 21.19 2.62
N LEU A 282 5.34 20.60 1.70
CA LEU A 282 5.76 20.23 0.34
C LEU A 282 5.45 21.27 -0.73
N PHE A 283 4.56 22.22 -0.47
CA PHE A 283 4.04 23.13 -1.48
C PHE A 283 3.94 24.55 -0.92
N LYS A 284 5.05 25.05 -0.35
CA LYS A 284 5.14 26.47 0.04
C LYS A 284 5.13 27.43 -1.15
N LYS A 285 5.55 26.94 -2.32
CA LYS A 285 5.54 27.71 -3.57
C LYS A 285 4.11 27.80 -4.10
N HIS A 286 3.79 28.84 -4.86
CA HIS A 286 2.51 28.90 -5.54
C HIS A 286 2.45 27.84 -6.65
N HIS A 287 1.49 26.93 -6.49
CA HIS A 287 1.09 25.98 -7.51
C HIS A 287 -0.40 26.16 -7.79
N PRO A 288 -0.90 25.73 -8.95
CA PRO A 288 -2.33 25.71 -9.18
C PRO A 288 -3.01 24.84 -8.11
N PHE A 289 -3.97 25.41 -7.36
CA PHE A 289 -4.60 24.72 -6.22
C PHE A 289 -5.22 23.37 -6.61
N TYR A 290 -5.79 23.29 -7.82
CA TYR A 290 -6.36 22.04 -8.35
C TYR A 290 -5.32 20.93 -8.50
N LEU A 291 -4.06 21.27 -8.81
CA LEU A 291 -3.00 20.28 -9.05
C LEU A 291 -2.65 19.55 -7.75
N ILE A 292 -2.49 20.27 -6.64
CA ILE A 292 -2.16 19.69 -5.34
C ILE A 292 -3.28 18.74 -4.88
N ASN A 293 -4.54 19.16 -5.05
CA ASN A 293 -5.71 18.32 -4.79
C ASN A 293 -5.68 17.05 -5.64
N ASN A 294 -5.43 17.18 -6.95
CA ASN A 294 -5.38 16.05 -7.88
C ASN A 294 -4.26 15.05 -7.53
N ILE A 295 -3.06 15.54 -7.21
CA ILE A 295 -1.94 14.68 -6.81
C ILE A 295 -2.29 13.89 -5.55
N THR A 296 -2.97 14.55 -4.61
CA THR A 296 -3.31 13.93 -3.34
C THR A 296 -4.44 12.92 -3.50
N GLN A 297 -5.55 13.29 -4.14
CA GLN A 297 -6.65 12.37 -4.47
C GLN A 297 -6.17 11.13 -5.21
N TYR A 298 -5.23 11.32 -6.12
CA TYR A 298 -4.56 10.24 -6.82
C TYR A 298 -3.76 9.33 -5.89
N ALA A 299 -2.99 9.89 -4.95
CA ALA A 299 -2.25 9.12 -3.96
C ALA A 299 -3.19 8.22 -3.13
N PHE A 300 -4.34 8.76 -2.71
CA PHE A 300 -5.41 8.02 -2.03
C PHE A 300 -6.04 6.94 -2.92
N SER A 301 -6.32 7.25 -4.19
CA SER A 301 -6.90 6.29 -5.14
C SER A 301 -6.00 5.06 -5.31
N PHE A 302 -4.69 5.27 -5.36
CA PHE A 302 -3.72 4.17 -5.47
C PHE A 302 -3.59 3.35 -4.20
N GLU A 303 -3.66 3.99 -3.04
CA GLU A 303 -3.74 3.27 -1.76
C GLU A 303 -5.00 2.37 -1.77
N TYR A 304 -6.16 2.92 -2.13
CA TYR A 304 -7.41 2.17 -2.26
C TYR A 304 -7.31 1.01 -3.26
N LEU A 305 -6.78 1.26 -4.47
CA LEU A 305 -6.56 0.22 -5.49
C LEU A 305 -5.62 -0.88 -4.96
N SER A 306 -4.60 -0.52 -4.18
CA SER A 306 -3.66 -1.48 -3.60
C SER A 306 -4.37 -2.46 -2.66
N PHE A 307 -5.31 -1.97 -1.84
CA PHE A 307 -6.11 -2.78 -0.92
C PHE A 307 -7.02 -3.78 -1.66
N TYR A 308 -7.54 -3.39 -2.81
CA TYR A 308 -8.46 -4.22 -3.58
C TYR A 308 -7.71 -5.28 -4.43
N PHE A 309 -6.71 -4.85 -5.19
CA PHE A 309 -6.10 -5.66 -6.25
C PHE A 309 -4.82 -6.41 -5.88
N LEU A 310 -4.07 -6.00 -4.87
CA LEU A 310 -2.75 -6.59 -4.61
C LEU A 310 -2.84 -7.65 -3.52
N ARG A 311 -2.80 -8.93 -3.90
CA ARG A 311 -2.95 -10.07 -2.98
C ARG A 311 -1.71 -10.95 -2.92
N THR A 312 -0.95 -11.02 -4.01
CA THR A 312 0.27 -11.83 -4.10
C THR A 312 1.44 -11.22 -3.33
N ARG A 313 2.42 -12.06 -2.99
CA ARG A 313 3.65 -11.64 -2.30
C ARG A 313 4.41 -10.58 -3.11
N SER A 314 4.66 -10.83 -4.38
CA SER A 314 5.44 -9.92 -5.21
C SER A 314 4.78 -8.55 -5.35
N SER A 315 3.47 -8.51 -5.56
CA SER A 315 2.74 -7.25 -5.72
C SER A 315 2.74 -6.41 -4.44
N LEU A 316 2.41 -7.03 -3.30
CA LEU A 316 2.40 -6.37 -1.98
C LEU A 316 3.77 -5.82 -1.58
N TYR A 317 4.86 -6.46 -1.99
CA TYR A 317 6.21 -6.01 -1.66
C TYR A 317 6.74 -4.92 -2.59
N PHE A 318 6.53 -5.06 -3.91
CA PHE A 318 7.19 -4.22 -4.90
C PHE A 318 6.35 -3.03 -5.37
N VAL A 319 5.03 -3.18 -5.51
CA VAL A 319 4.18 -2.09 -6.02
C VAL A 319 4.26 -0.83 -5.14
N PRO A 320 4.13 -0.91 -3.80
CA PRO A 320 4.25 0.29 -2.96
C PRO A 320 5.61 0.98 -3.11
N LYS A 321 6.69 0.23 -3.30
CA LYS A 321 8.05 0.76 -3.48
C LYS A 321 8.20 1.51 -4.80
N TYR A 322 7.73 0.93 -5.89
CA TYR A 322 7.77 1.60 -7.20
C TYR A 322 6.88 2.85 -7.22
N CYS A 323 5.66 2.77 -6.66
CA CYS A 323 4.79 3.94 -6.52
C CYS A 323 5.44 5.03 -5.66
N PHE A 324 6.07 4.67 -4.54
CA PHE A 324 6.80 5.62 -3.70
C PHE A 324 7.92 6.31 -4.48
N ILE A 325 8.76 5.57 -5.21
CA ILE A 325 9.84 6.13 -6.02
C ILE A 325 9.30 7.10 -7.08
N ILE A 326 8.25 6.72 -7.80
CA ILE A 326 7.64 7.56 -8.83
C ILE A 326 7.09 8.88 -8.22
N ARG A 327 6.40 8.81 -7.07
CA ARG A 327 5.92 10.02 -6.37
C ARG A 327 7.05 10.86 -5.81
N PHE A 328 8.11 10.23 -5.33
CA PHE A 328 9.30 10.95 -4.87
C PHE A 328 9.89 11.82 -5.98
N PHE A 329 10.00 11.30 -7.21
CA PHE A 329 10.46 12.12 -8.34
C PHE A 329 9.50 13.25 -8.70
N LEU A 330 8.18 13.04 -8.60
CA LEU A 330 7.20 14.12 -8.78
C LEU A 330 7.41 15.26 -7.77
N TYR A 331 7.47 14.92 -6.48
CA TYR A 331 7.64 15.92 -5.42
C TYR A 331 9.00 16.59 -5.47
N TYR A 332 10.04 15.81 -5.75
CA TYR A 332 11.38 16.35 -5.93
C TYR A 332 11.44 17.31 -7.12
N TYR A 333 10.79 17.00 -8.25
CA TYR A 333 10.69 17.91 -9.39
C TYR A 333 10.00 19.22 -8.99
N MET A 334 8.80 19.14 -8.39
CA MET A 334 8.04 20.31 -7.96
C MET A 334 8.80 21.19 -6.95
N GLN A 335 9.56 20.56 -6.04
CA GLN A 335 10.39 21.27 -5.07
C GLN A 335 11.64 21.88 -5.69
N SER A 336 12.24 21.24 -6.68
CA SER A 336 13.53 21.64 -7.22
C SER A 336 13.44 22.74 -8.27
N THR A 337 12.29 22.91 -8.93
CA THR A 337 12.07 23.97 -9.93
C THR A 337 11.45 25.23 -9.31
N LEU A 338 11.72 26.42 -9.87
CA LEU A 338 11.00 27.66 -9.50
C LEU A 338 9.55 27.60 -9.99
N TYR A 339 9.39 27.27 -11.27
CA TYR A 339 8.14 26.90 -11.92
C TYR A 339 8.47 25.92 -13.05
N GLY A 340 7.54 25.04 -13.38
CA GLY A 340 7.80 23.97 -14.34
C GLY A 340 6.51 23.39 -14.90
N HIS A 341 6.65 22.38 -15.75
CA HIS A 341 5.52 21.73 -16.43
C HIS A 341 4.82 20.73 -15.50
N TYR A 342 4.31 21.20 -14.36
CA TYR A 342 3.84 20.34 -13.27
C TYR A 342 2.70 19.41 -13.68
N GLU A 343 1.78 19.87 -14.53
CA GLU A 343 0.67 19.05 -15.04
C GLU A 343 1.17 17.87 -15.89
N LEU A 344 2.14 18.12 -16.77
CA LEU A 344 2.76 17.07 -17.59
C LEU A 344 3.49 16.06 -16.70
N VAL A 345 4.27 16.52 -15.72
CA VAL A 345 4.96 15.62 -14.77
C VAL A 345 3.97 14.80 -13.95
N TYR A 346 2.87 15.42 -13.51
CA TYR A 346 1.77 14.71 -12.87
C TYR A 346 1.21 13.59 -13.76
N GLN A 347 0.89 13.89 -15.03
CA GLN A 347 0.39 12.87 -15.98
C GLN A 347 1.39 11.75 -16.22
N ILE A 348 2.69 12.07 -16.38
CA ILE A 348 3.77 11.08 -16.53
C ILE A 348 3.80 10.14 -15.34
N THR A 349 3.69 10.68 -14.12
CA THR A 349 3.72 9.88 -12.89
C THR A 349 2.45 9.07 -12.70
N LEU A 350 1.29 9.61 -13.07
CA LEU A 350 0.00 8.93 -13.11
C LEU A 350 0.07 7.68 -13.99
N PHE A 351 0.49 7.83 -15.24
CA PHE A 351 0.68 6.71 -16.16
C PHE A 351 1.78 5.76 -15.69
N GLY A 352 2.86 6.27 -15.10
CA GLY A 352 3.92 5.46 -14.53
C GLY A 352 3.40 4.45 -13.49
N GLN A 353 2.63 4.92 -12.49
CA GLN A 353 2.12 4.00 -11.46
C GLN A 353 0.97 3.13 -11.98
N LEU A 354 0.09 3.63 -12.88
CA LEU A 354 -0.90 2.78 -13.55
C LEU A 354 -0.23 1.64 -14.31
N GLY A 355 0.88 1.92 -14.99
CA GLY A 355 1.71 0.94 -15.67
C GLY A 355 2.27 -0.11 -14.70
N VAL A 356 2.81 0.32 -13.55
CA VAL A 356 3.25 -0.59 -12.48
C VAL A 356 2.09 -1.47 -12.01
N PHE A 357 0.93 -0.90 -11.69
CA PHE A 357 -0.24 -1.66 -11.26
C PHE A 357 -0.68 -2.69 -12.31
N CYS A 358 -0.88 -2.26 -13.56
CA CYS A 358 -1.27 -3.16 -14.64
C CYS A 358 -0.23 -4.26 -14.87
N TYR A 359 1.06 -3.94 -14.81
CA TYR A 359 2.12 -4.93 -14.95
C TYR A 359 2.07 -5.99 -13.84
N PHE A 360 1.95 -5.59 -12.58
CA PHE A 360 1.89 -6.53 -11.46
C PHE A 360 0.60 -7.36 -11.44
N ILE A 361 -0.54 -6.75 -11.79
CA ILE A 361 -1.80 -7.50 -11.92
C ILE A 361 -1.68 -8.51 -13.08
N HIS A 362 -1.08 -8.13 -14.21
CA HIS A 362 -0.89 -9.00 -15.35
C HIS A 362 0.05 -10.18 -15.05
N LYS A 363 1.18 -9.91 -14.40
CA LYS A 363 2.25 -10.90 -14.19
C LYS A 363 2.10 -11.75 -12.94
N PHE A 364 1.45 -11.24 -11.89
CA PHE A 364 1.34 -11.94 -10.61
C PHE A 364 -0.11 -12.23 -10.22
N GLU A 365 -1.00 -11.24 -10.22
CA GLU A 365 -2.37 -11.45 -9.71
C GLU A 365 -3.23 -12.34 -10.61
N ILE A 366 -3.24 -12.10 -11.93
CA ILE A 366 -4.04 -12.92 -12.87
C ILE A 366 -3.56 -14.38 -12.91
N PRO A 367 -2.23 -14.67 -13.03
CA PRO A 367 -1.75 -16.04 -12.97
C PRO A 367 -2.00 -16.73 -11.64
N ALA A 368 -2.02 -15.98 -10.53
CA ALA A 368 -2.25 -16.54 -9.19
C ALA A 368 -3.62 -17.20 -9.04
N LEU A 369 -4.62 -16.82 -9.85
CA LEU A 369 -5.93 -17.49 -9.90
C LEU A 369 -5.86 -18.95 -10.35
N SER A 370 -4.77 -19.36 -11.01
CA SER A 370 -4.54 -20.72 -11.52
C SER A 370 -3.48 -21.48 -10.75
N TRP A 371 -2.86 -20.87 -9.74
CA TRP A 371 -1.87 -21.56 -8.92
C TRP A 371 -2.54 -22.60 -8.03
N SER A 372 -1.77 -23.61 -7.61
CA SER A 372 -2.27 -24.60 -6.66
C SER A 372 -2.70 -23.94 -5.35
N ASP A 373 -3.91 -24.23 -4.89
CA ASP A 373 -4.44 -23.75 -3.60
C ASP A 373 -3.61 -24.24 -2.41
N HIS A 374 -2.89 -25.35 -2.55
CA HIS A 374 -2.01 -25.88 -1.51
C HIS A 374 -0.71 -25.08 -1.36
N SER A 375 -0.32 -24.33 -2.40
CA SER A 375 0.91 -23.54 -2.34
C SER A 375 0.77 -22.44 -1.29
N PRO A 376 1.78 -22.26 -0.42
CA PRO A 376 1.78 -21.21 0.60
C PRO A 376 1.79 -19.79 0.04
N TYR A 377 2.12 -19.63 -1.25
CA TYR A 377 2.22 -18.33 -1.93
C TYR A 377 0.97 -17.95 -2.71
N THR A 378 0.00 -18.86 -2.80
CA THR A 378 -1.26 -18.65 -3.51
C THR A 378 -2.29 -18.00 -2.59
N PRO A 379 -2.80 -16.80 -2.93
CA PRO A 379 -3.97 -16.25 -2.27
C PRO A 379 -5.16 -17.21 -2.45
N THR A 380 -5.87 -17.53 -1.38
CA THR A 380 -7.08 -18.36 -1.41
C THR A 380 -8.20 -17.70 -0.60
N ILE A 381 -9.42 -18.25 -0.63
CA ILE A 381 -10.53 -17.73 0.20
C ILE A 381 -10.16 -17.71 1.70
N ASN A 382 -9.47 -18.73 2.18
CA ASN A 382 -9.04 -18.79 3.58
C ASN A 382 -7.83 -17.90 3.85
N ARG A 383 -7.10 -17.53 2.79
CA ARG A 383 -5.83 -16.81 2.84
C ARG A 383 -5.82 -15.70 1.79
N PRO A 384 -6.66 -14.66 1.96
CA PRO A 384 -6.94 -13.69 0.90
C PRO A 384 -5.74 -12.79 0.55
N ARG A 385 -4.63 -12.86 1.31
CA ARG A 385 -3.34 -12.21 1.04
C ARG A 385 -2.20 -13.17 1.40
N ALA A 386 -1.12 -13.14 0.63
CA ALA A 386 0.02 -14.06 0.78
C ALA A 386 1.08 -13.63 1.82
N TYR A 387 0.93 -12.45 2.42
CA TYR A 387 1.80 -11.93 3.49
C TYR A 387 1.05 -11.87 4.81
N TYR A 388 1.79 -12.10 5.90
CA TYR A 388 1.23 -12.13 7.24
C TYR A 388 2.02 -11.26 8.22
N LEU A 389 1.35 -10.85 9.30
CA LEU A 389 1.93 -10.12 10.42
C LEU A 389 2.47 -11.13 11.45
N PRO A 390 3.77 -11.11 11.80
CA PRO A 390 4.38 -12.05 12.75
C PRO A 390 3.76 -12.08 14.13
N LEU A 391 3.18 -10.95 14.55
CA LEU A 391 2.51 -10.80 15.84
C LEU A 391 1.03 -11.13 15.70
N PHE A 392 0.70 -12.39 15.38
CA PHE A 392 -0.68 -12.85 15.53
C PHE A 392 -0.98 -13.06 17.00
N LEU A 393 -1.68 -12.10 17.60
CA LEU A 393 -2.45 -12.38 18.79
C LEU A 393 -3.69 -13.16 18.36
N ILE A 394 -3.92 -14.33 18.98
CA ILE A 394 -5.07 -15.23 18.77
C ILE A 394 -6.41 -14.49 18.80
N ASN A 395 -6.47 -13.36 19.51
CA ASN A 395 -7.67 -12.54 19.67
C ASN A 395 -8.20 -11.92 18.36
N TRP A 396 -7.37 -11.74 17.33
CA TRP A 396 -7.81 -11.13 16.05
C TRP A 396 -8.74 -12.00 15.21
N VAL A 397 -8.90 -13.28 15.56
CA VAL A 397 -9.88 -14.14 14.88
C VAL A 397 -11.29 -13.63 15.11
N ASN A 398 -11.53 -13.07 16.31
CA ASN A 398 -12.85 -12.61 16.76
C ASN A 398 -12.95 -11.09 16.94
N ASP A 399 -11.84 -10.35 16.77
CA ASP A 399 -11.76 -8.92 17.01
C ASP A 399 -11.02 -8.17 15.89
N VAL A 400 -11.18 -6.84 15.85
CA VAL A 400 -10.52 -5.96 14.90
C VAL A 400 -9.01 -5.90 15.19
N PRO A 401 -8.14 -6.08 14.18
CA PRO A 401 -6.70 -5.99 14.41
C PRO A 401 -6.32 -4.57 14.84
N SER A 402 -5.59 -4.47 15.95
CA SER A 402 -5.17 -3.19 16.54
C SER A 402 -4.44 -2.29 15.54
N LEU A 403 -4.65 -0.97 15.61
CA LEU A 403 -4.12 -0.01 14.63
C LEU A 403 -2.59 -0.11 14.44
N TRP A 404 -1.83 -0.27 15.53
CA TRP A 404 -0.37 -0.30 15.52
C TRP A 404 0.22 -1.35 14.57
N THR A 405 -0.55 -2.39 14.26
CA THR A 405 -0.12 -3.50 13.42
C THR A 405 0.13 -3.09 11.96
N MET A 406 -0.35 -1.92 11.53
CA MET A 406 -0.03 -1.37 10.20
C MET A 406 1.45 -0.95 10.06
N PHE A 407 2.09 -0.62 11.18
CA PHE A 407 3.50 -0.22 11.20
C PHE A 407 4.44 -1.41 11.28
N TYR A 408 3.88 -2.61 11.42
CA TYR A 408 4.67 -3.82 11.55
C TYR A 408 4.97 -4.38 10.16
N PRO A 409 6.24 -4.74 9.87
CA PRO A 409 6.62 -5.21 8.56
C PRO A 409 5.92 -6.53 8.24
N LEU A 410 5.48 -6.66 6.99
CA LEU A 410 4.96 -7.92 6.49
C LEU A 410 6.10 -8.94 6.37
N HIS A 411 5.90 -10.14 6.90
CA HIS A 411 6.85 -11.23 6.78
C HIS A 411 6.27 -12.39 5.97
N GLY A 412 7.14 -13.00 5.17
CA GLY A 412 6.79 -14.24 4.50
C GLY A 412 6.67 -15.38 5.51
N ARG A 413 5.95 -16.43 5.14
CA ARG A 413 5.73 -17.64 5.96
C ARG A 413 7.02 -18.27 6.54
N ARG A 414 8.17 -18.08 5.90
CA ARG A 414 9.48 -18.57 6.37
C ARG A 414 9.91 -18.04 7.74
N TYR A 415 9.30 -16.96 8.21
CA TYR A 415 9.60 -16.36 9.52
C TYR A 415 8.64 -16.80 10.62
N PHE A 416 7.73 -17.73 10.32
CA PHE A 416 6.72 -18.22 11.24
C PHE A 416 7.02 -19.68 11.60
N GLN A 417 6.83 -20.02 12.87
CA GLN A 417 6.86 -21.41 13.32
C GLN A 417 5.64 -22.16 12.77
N ILE A 418 5.77 -23.49 12.62
CA ILE A 418 4.71 -24.33 12.06
C ILE A 418 3.43 -24.24 12.90
N GLN A 419 3.53 -24.15 14.24
CA GLN A 419 2.35 -23.94 15.11
C GLN A 419 1.59 -22.67 14.76
N SER A 420 2.32 -21.56 14.61
CA SER A 420 1.73 -20.26 14.28
C SER A 420 1.09 -20.25 12.88
N LEU A 421 1.67 -20.99 11.92
CA LEU A 421 1.10 -21.14 10.58
C LEU A 421 -0.15 -22.02 10.58
N ALA A 422 -0.21 -23.07 11.39
CA ALA A 422 -1.38 -23.94 11.51
C ALA A 422 -2.61 -23.18 12.03
N LEU A 423 -2.40 -22.26 12.97
CA LEU A 423 -3.43 -21.33 13.46
C LEU A 423 -3.87 -20.35 12.35
N VAL A 424 -2.92 -19.72 11.65
CA VAL A 424 -3.20 -18.75 10.58
C VAL A 424 -3.97 -19.36 9.42
N ASP A 425 -3.61 -20.58 9.03
CA ASP A 425 -4.25 -21.31 7.93
C ASP A 425 -5.56 -22.00 8.36
N GLN A 426 -5.97 -21.86 9.63
CA GLN A 426 -7.12 -22.55 10.22
C GLN A 426 -7.07 -24.07 9.97
N ASN A 427 -5.86 -24.63 9.94
CA ASN A 427 -5.63 -26.05 9.72
C ASN A 427 -5.70 -26.78 11.07
N PHE A 428 -6.93 -26.87 11.60
CA PHE A 428 -7.22 -27.49 12.89
C PHE A 428 -6.66 -28.93 13.01
N PRO A 429 -6.66 -29.78 11.97
CA PRO A 429 -6.01 -31.09 12.04
C PRO A 429 -4.51 -31.00 12.35
N LEU A 430 -3.78 -30.14 11.65
CA LEU A 430 -2.34 -29.94 11.88
C LEU A 430 -2.08 -29.30 13.25
N LEU A 431 -2.90 -28.33 13.65
CA LEU A 431 -2.80 -27.68 14.95
C LEU A 431 -3.04 -28.68 16.09
N ASN A 432 -4.10 -29.49 16.00
CA ASN A 432 -4.42 -30.50 17.01
C ASN A 432 -3.32 -31.55 17.10
N HIS A 433 -2.71 -31.95 15.98
CA HIS A 433 -1.57 -32.86 15.99
C HIS A 433 -0.37 -32.25 16.72
N ILE A 434 -0.05 -30.98 16.49
CA ILE A 434 1.08 -30.33 17.18
C ILE A 434 0.78 -30.11 18.66
N LEU A 435 -0.44 -29.67 19.01
CA LEU A 435 -0.85 -29.54 20.42
C LEU A 435 -0.80 -30.88 21.14
N GLN A 436 -1.20 -31.99 20.49
CA GLN A 436 -1.07 -33.33 21.06
C GLN A 436 0.39 -33.74 21.27
N GLN A 437 1.29 -33.37 20.35
CA GLN A 437 2.73 -33.62 20.50
C GLN A 437 3.36 -32.79 21.62
N GLU A 438 2.99 -31.52 21.76
CA GLU A 438 3.47 -30.67 22.88
C GLU A 438 2.94 -31.16 24.22
N ILE A 439 1.66 -31.54 24.30
CA ILE A 439 1.07 -32.14 25.52
C ILE A 439 1.79 -33.45 25.87
N GLN A 440 2.11 -34.29 24.89
CA GLN A 440 2.87 -35.52 25.14
C GLN A 440 4.30 -35.25 25.62
N GLN A 441 5.00 -34.27 25.04
CA GLN A 441 6.33 -33.87 25.49
C GLN A 441 6.32 -33.27 26.90
N ASP A 442 5.34 -32.43 27.24
CA ASP A 442 5.22 -31.86 28.58
C ASP A 442 4.88 -32.93 29.63
N LEU A 443 4.08 -33.94 29.26
CA LEU A 443 3.79 -35.09 30.13
C LEU A 443 5.02 -35.99 30.34
N GLU A 444 5.86 -36.19 29.33
CA GLU A 444 7.12 -36.93 29.47
C GLU A 444 8.12 -36.20 30.38
N ILE A 445 8.23 -34.87 30.27
CA ILE A 445 9.10 -34.05 31.14
C ILE A 445 8.63 -34.06 32.60
N GLN A 446 7.31 -34.09 32.84
CA GLN A 446 6.76 -34.21 34.20
C GLN A 446 7.00 -35.60 34.81
N GLN A 447 6.89 -36.68 34.03
CA GLN A 447 7.22 -38.02 34.51
C GLN A 447 8.72 -38.15 34.88
N ASP A 448 9.63 -37.58 34.09
CA ASP A 448 11.06 -37.60 34.42
C ASP A 448 11.40 -36.78 35.68
N GLN A 449 10.67 -35.69 35.95
CA GLN A 449 10.82 -34.92 37.20
C GLN A 449 10.23 -35.65 38.41
N GLU A 450 9.09 -36.31 38.30
CA GLU A 450 8.53 -37.14 39.38
C GLU A 450 9.39 -38.37 39.68
N ILE A 451 10.03 -38.97 38.66
CA ILE A 451 11.00 -40.06 38.83
C ILE A 451 12.24 -39.56 39.57
N GLN A 452 12.77 -38.36 39.25
CA GLN A 452 13.91 -37.78 39.98
C GLN A 452 13.57 -37.33 41.41
N ILE A 453 12.34 -36.85 41.68
CA ILE A 453 11.89 -36.50 43.03
C ILE A 453 11.71 -37.75 43.90
N ASN A 454 11.18 -38.85 43.33
CA ASN A 454 11.06 -40.12 44.04
C ASN A 454 12.42 -40.80 44.29
N LEU A 455 13.37 -40.70 43.36
CA LEU A 455 14.74 -41.22 43.54
C LEU A 455 15.52 -40.50 44.66
N ASN A 456 15.20 -39.24 44.95
CA ASN A 456 15.86 -38.47 46.01
C ASN A 456 15.22 -38.62 47.40
N GLN A 457 14.02 -39.20 47.52
CA GLN A 457 13.37 -39.43 48.83
C GLN A 457 13.65 -40.83 49.42
N GLN A 458 14.45 -41.67 48.76
CA GLN A 458 14.64 -43.07 49.17
C GLN A 458 15.88 -43.36 50.05
N PHE A 459 16.51 -42.34 50.65
CA PHE A 459 17.58 -42.52 51.64
C PHE A 459 17.20 -41.95 53.02
N GLN A 460 16.38 -42.68 53.78
CA GLN A 460 16.40 -42.65 55.24
C GLN A 460 16.23 -44.08 55.81
N PRO A 461 16.98 -44.45 56.86
CA PRO A 461 16.96 -45.80 57.43
C PRO A 461 15.72 -46.04 58.30
N PRO A 462 15.32 -47.31 58.50
CA PRO A 462 14.05 -47.67 59.12
C PRO A 462 14.12 -47.68 60.66
N GLY A 463 13.02 -47.28 61.30
CA GLY A 463 12.76 -47.47 62.72
C GLY A 463 11.36 -48.06 62.96
N ASN A 464 11.35 -49.34 63.36
CA ASN A 464 10.35 -50.08 64.14
C ASN A 464 8.89 -50.26 63.66
N ASN A 465 8.61 -51.50 63.18
CA ASN A 465 7.49 -52.43 63.44
C ASN A 465 6.11 -51.90 63.92
N PRO A 466 5.00 -52.40 63.34
CA PRO A 466 4.56 -53.78 63.65
C PRO A 466 4.25 -54.65 62.43
N GLN A 467 4.89 -55.82 62.43
CA GLN A 467 4.72 -56.92 61.49
C GLN A 467 3.47 -57.73 61.86
N ASN A 468 2.52 -57.84 60.92
CA ASN A 468 1.88 -59.09 60.46
C ASN A 468 0.62 -58.90 59.60
N GLN A 469 0.18 -57.66 59.32
CA GLN A 469 -0.82 -57.38 58.26
C GLN A 469 -0.21 -56.80 56.97
N ILE A 470 1.08 -56.42 57.01
CA ILE A 470 1.78 -55.79 55.88
C ILE A 470 2.31 -56.83 54.88
N ILE A 471 2.61 -58.06 55.32
CA ILE A 471 3.26 -59.08 54.46
C ILE A 471 2.31 -59.60 53.37
N GLU A 472 1.00 -59.75 53.64
CA GLU A 472 0.02 -60.14 52.61
C GLU A 472 -0.29 -59.01 51.64
N LEU A 473 -0.38 -57.76 52.12
CA LEU A 473 -0.61 -56.59 51.25
C LEU A 473 0.61 -56.30 50.36
N GLN A 474 1.82 -56.51 50.88
CA GLN A 474 3.07 -56.29 50.16
C GLN A 474 3.34 -57.41 49.13
N GLN A 475 2.89 -58.65 49.37
CA GLN A 475 2.91 -59.71 48.36
C GLN A 475 1.86 -59.49 47.26
N GLN A 476 0.67 -58.98 47.58
CA GLN A 476 -0.31 -58.60 46.55
C GLN A 476 0.15 -57.38 45.72
N GLN A 477 0.77 -56.37 46.33
CA GLN A 477 1.34 -55.25 45.59
C GLN A 477 2.54 -55.66 44.73
N GLN A 478 3.40 -56.58 45.18
CA GLN A 478 4.48 -57.09 44.33
C GLN A 478 3.99 -57.93 43.16
N GLN A 479 2.90 -58.70 43.32
CA GLN A 479 2.28 -59.42 42.20
C GLN A 479 1.58 -58.48 41.22
N GLN A 480 0.91 -57.43 41.68
CA GLN A 480 0.33 -56.41 40.80
C GLN A 480 1.41 -55.62 40.05
N GLN A 481 2.49 -55.22 40.71
CA GLN A 481 3.60 -54.53 40.04
C GLN A 481 4.33 -55.42 39.01
N GLN A 482 4.46 -56.72 39.27
CA GLN A 482 5.02 -57.66 38.27
C GLN A 482 4.07 -57.88 37.09
N GLN A 483 2.75 -57.90 37.31
CA GLN A 483 1.77 -57.96 36.21
C GLN A 483 1.74 -56.67 35.39
N GLU A 484 1.81 -55.50 36.03
CA GLU A 484 1.86 -54.21 35.32
C GLU A 484 3.16 -54.05 34.52
N GLN A 485 4.31 -54.46 35.06
CA GLN A 485 5.58 -54.44 34.32
C GLN A 485 5.58 -55.39 33.12
N GLN A 486 4.97 -56.57 33.23
CA GLN A 486 4.82 -57.48 32.08
C GLN A 486 3.85 -56.92 31.04
N SER A 487 2.77 -56.26 31.47
CA SER A 487 1.80 -55.61 30.58
C SER A 487 2.43 -54.46 29.80
N GLN A 488 3.22 -53.62 30.48
CA GLN A 488 3.94 -52.51 29.86
C GLN A 488 5.05 -52.99 28.92
N GLN A 489 5.76 -54.08 29.25
CA GLN A 489 6.74 -54.68 28.31
C GLN A 489 6.07 -55.25 27.05
N GLN A 490 4.87 -55.85 27.16
CA GLN A 490 4.15 -56.34 25.99
C GLN A 490 3.61 -55.20 25.11
N GLN A 491 3.11 -54.11 25.71
CA GLN A 491 2.67 -52.94 24.95
C GLN A 491 3.82 -52.22 24.23
N SER A 492 4.97 -52.07 24.89
CA SER A 492 6.15 -51.44 24.28
C SER A 492 6.73 -52.29 23.16
N GLN A 493 6.71 -53.63 23.26
CA GLN A 493 7.08 -54.51 22.15
C GLN A 493 6.09 -54.43 20.97
N GLN A 494 4.79 -54.33 21.22
CA GLN A 494 3.79 -54.14 20.16
C GLN A 494 3.95 -52.79 19.44
N GLN A 495 4.25 -51.71 20.18
CA GLN A 495 4.52 -50.40 19.57
C GLN A 495 5.79 -50.40 18.73
N GLN A 496 6.86 -51.06 19.18
CA GLN A 496 8.08 -51.21 18.37
C GLN A 496 7.84 -52.02 17.08
N GLN A 497 7.03 -53.09 17.15
CA GLN A 497 6.66 -53.84 15.95
C GLN A 497 5.82 -53.00 14.97
N GLN A 498 4.87 -52.20 15.44
CA GLN A 498 4.10 -51.28 14.58
C GLN A 498 4.98 -50.21 13.94
N GLN A 499 5.94 -49.62 14.69
CA GLN A 499 6.87 -48.66 14.11
C GLN A 499 7.78 -49.29 13.05
N GLN A 500 8.28 -50.51 13.27
CA GLN A 500 9.07 -51.22 12.26
C GLN A 500 8.25 -51.54 11.00
N GLN A 501 6.98 -51.93 11.15
CA GLN A 501 6.09 -52.15 9.99
C GLN A 501 5.83 -50.85 9.21
N GLN A 502 5.62 -49.72 9.90
CA GLN A 502 5.46 -48.42 9.24
C GLN A 502 6.73 -47.98 8.50
N GLN A 503 7.92 -48.18 9.10
CA GLN A 503 9.18 -47.90 8.43
C GLN A 503 9.41 -48.78 7.19
N GLN A 504 9.07 -50.07 7.27
CA GLN A 504 9.13 -50.96 6.09
C GLN A 504 8.17 -50.53 4.98
N GLN A 505 6.94 -50.11 5.31
CA GLN A 505 6.01 -49.57 4.31
C GLN A 505 6.50 -48.27 3.68
N GLN A 506 7.09 -47.37 4.47
CA GLN A 506 7.69 -46.13 3.94
C GLN A 506 8.85 -46.42 3.00
N LEU A 507 9.72 -47.38 3.34
CA LEU A 507 10.81 -47.81 2.48
C LEU A 507 10.30 -48.41 1.17
N LEU A 508 9.25 -49.24 1.22
CA LEU A 508 8.63 -49.85 0.03
C LEU A 508 8.04 -48.78 -0.91
N ASN A 509 7.37 -47.77 -0.34
CA ASN A 509 6.82 -46.66 -1.12
C ASN A 509 7.92 -45.81 -1.77
N GLN A 510 9.06 -45.59 -1.09
CA GLN A 510 10.20 -44.89 -1.68
C GLN A 510 10.82 -45.69 -2.84
N ILE A 511 10.96 -47.01 -2.70
CA ILE A 511 11.47 -47.88 -3.77
C ILE A 511 10.54 -47.82 -5.00
N GLN A 512 9.21 -47.87 -4.81
CA GLN A 512 8.25 -47.71 -5.91
C GLN A 512 8.34 -46.34 -6.59
N GLN A 513 8.53 -45.25 -5.83
CA GLN A 513 8.71 -43.93 -6.41
C GLN A 513 9.97 -43.84 -7.27
N VAL A 514 11.09 -44.42 -6.82
CA VAL A 514 12.35 -44.45 -7.59
C VAL A 514 12.18 -45.28 -8.87
N GLN A 515 11.49 -46.42 -8.81
CA GLN A 515 11.20 -47.23 -10.01
C GLN A 515 10.34 -46.48 -11.02
N ASN A 516 9.32 -45.75 -10.58
CA ASN A 516 8.45 -44.95 -11.46
C ASN A 516 9.22 -43.80 -12.13
N VAL A 517 10.15 -43.16 -11.41
CA VAL A 517 11.02 -42.12 -11.99
C VAL A 517 11.95 -42.72 -13.04
N HIS A 518 12.53 -43.90 -12.77
CA HIS A 518 13.43 -44.55 -13.72
C HIS A 518 12.71 -44.96 -15.01
N GLN A 519 11.48 -45.49 -14.92
CA GLN A 519 10.65 -45.82 -16.09
C GLN A 519 10.28 -44.57 -16.91
N MET A 520 9.98 -43.45 -16.25
CA MET A 520 9.72 -42.19 -16.95
C MET A 520 10.96 -41.68 -17.71
N GLN A 521 12.16 -41.83 -17.15
CA GLN A 521 13.41 -41.43 -17.81
C GLN A 521 13.71 -42.31 -19.03
N GLU A 522 13.52 -43.62 -18.95
CA GLU A 522 13.67 -44.53 -20.09
C GLU A 522 12.67 -44.20 -21.21
N THR A 523 11.43 -43.89 -20.86
CA THR A 523 10.40 -43.49 -21.84
C THR A 523 10.75 -42.16 -22.52
N GLN A 524 11.34 -41.20 -21.78
CA GLN A 524 11.79 -39.93 -22.34
C GLN A 524 13.01 -40.11 -23.27
N GLN A 525 13.94 -41.01 -22.95
CA GLN A 525 15.07 -41.31 -23.82
C GLN A 525 14.63 -41.99 -25.13
N LEU A 526 13.72 -42.97 -25.06
CA LEU A 526 13.15 -43.61 -26.25
C LEU A 526 12.41 -42.62 -27.16
N ASN A 527 11.67 -41.67 -26.58
CA ASN A 527 11.02 -40.62 -27.35
C ASN A 527 12.05 -39.68 -28.01
N GLN A 528 13.14 -39.32 -27.32
CA GLN A 528 14.20 -38.48 -27.90
C GLN A 528 14.93 -39.18 -29.05
N GLU A 529 15.17 -40.49 -28.97
CA GLU A 529 15.76 -41.27 -30.06
C GLU A 529 14.81 -41.36 -31.27
N GLN A 530 13.50 -41.48 -31.05
CA GLN A 530 12.51 -41.45 -32.16
C GLN A 530 12.44 -40.09 -32.86
N TYR A 531 12.59 -38.97 -32.13
CA TYR A 531 12.66 -37.65 -32.76
C TYR A 531 13.92 -37.48 -33.62
N PHE A 532 15.06 -38.06 -33.22
CA PHE A 532 16.29 -38.00 -34.00
C PHE A 532 16.25 -38.82 -35.30
N ILE A 533 15.47 -39.90 -35.34
CA ILE A 533 15.32 -40.73 -36.54
C ILE A 533 14.40 -40.04 -37.58
N ASN A 534 13.36 -39.33 -37.13
CA ASN A 534 12.42 -38.65 -38.02
C ASN A 534 12.97 -37.36 -38.65
N ASP A 535 14.06 -36.78 -38.13
CA ASP A 535 14.73 -35.62 -38.73
C ASP A 535 15.80 -35.99 -39.78
N ILE A 536 16.04 -37.30 -40.02
CA ILE A 536 17.04 -37.82 -40.98
C ILE A 536 16.38 -38.39 -42.27
N GLU A 537 15.06 -38.58 -42.29
CA GLU A 537 14.26 -38.81 -43.51
C GLU A 537 13.66 -37.51 -44.05
#